data_AF-A0A957JBB2-F1
#
_entry.id   AF-A0A957JBB2-F1
#
_cell.length_a   1.000
_cell.length_b   1.000
_cell.length_c   1.000
_cell.angle_alpha   90.00
_cell.angle_beta   90.00
_cell.angle_gamma   90.00
#
_symmetry.space_group_name_H-M   'P 1'
#
loop_
_entity.id
_entity.type
_entity.pdbx_description
1 polymer ?
#
loop_
_entity_poly.entity_id
_entity_poly.type
_entity_poly.pdbx_seq_one_letter_code
_entity_poly.pdbx_strand_id
1 'polypeptide(L)'
;SVVEDHFILIPGALVAGILLDLIYHTLPVDVTSRRHLHLFTFLLPFLVFIVYFGNLMLQTGIWWTIHLWLGASVMAGFIGLGLGYLAFPAVAAPPFD
;
A
#
# COMPACT_ATOMS: atom_id res chain seq x y z
N SER A 1 24.38 -14.51 9.75
CA SER A 1 23.25 -14.59 10.70
C SER A 1 21.99 -14.22 9.95
N VAL A 2 20.91 -15.02 10.01
CA VAL A 2 19.66 -14.77 9.24
C VAL A 2 19.04 -13.41 9.59
N VAL A 3 19.26 -12.93 10.81
CA VAL A 3 18.77 -11.62 11.29
C VAL A 3 19.57 -10.45 10.69
N GLU A 4 20.84 -10.68 10.36
CA GLU A 4 21.76 -9.64 9.91
C GLU A 4 21.45 -9.16 8.48
N ASP A 5 21.00 -10.10 7.64
CA ASP A 5 20.56 -9.86 6.26
C ASP A 5 19.23 -9.09 6.18
N HIS A 6 18.43 -9.10 7.25
CA HIS A 6 17.12 -8.44 7.28
C HIS A 6 17.18 -6.98 7.76
N PHE A 7 18.27 -6.54 8.42
CA PHE A 7 18.44 -5.13 8.82
C PHE A 7 18.40 -4.19 7.62
N ILE A 8 18.78 -4.70 6.46
CA ILE A 8 18.80 -3.96 5.21
C ILE A 8 17.39 -3.54 4.77
N LEU A 9 16.34 -4.23 5.23
CA LEU A 9 14.94 -3.91 4.93
C LEU A 9 14.31 -2.89 5.89
N ILE A 10 14.92 -2.68 7.06
CA ILE A 10 14.40 -1.79 8.11
C ILE A 10 14.29 -0.33 7.65
N PRO A 11 15.28 0.26 6.96
CA PRO A 11 15.16 1.64 6.46
C PRO A 11 14.01 1.78 5.46
N GLY A 12 13.83 0.80 4.59
CA GLY A 12 12.72 0.77 3.64
C GLY A 12 11.38 0.68 4.35
N ALA A 13 11.23 -0.22 5.31
CA ALA A 13 10.00 -0.33 6.10
C ALA A 13 9.69 0.98 6.86
N LEU A 14 10.71 1.65 7.40
CA LEU A 14 10.56 2.94 8.06
C LEU A 14 10.07 4.03 7.08
N VAL A 15 10.66 4.11 5.89
CA VAL A 15 10.23 5.06 4.85
C VAL A 15 8.80 4.77 4.40
N ALA A 16 8.45 3.50 4.19
CA ALA A 16 7.08 3.11 3.85
C ALA A 16 6.10 3.53 4.96
N GLY A 17 6.45 3.28 6.22
CA GLY A 17 5.65 3.71 7.37
C GLY A 17 5.45 5.23 7.41
N ILE A 18 6.52 6.02 7.23
CA ILE A 18 6.45 7.48 7.21
C ILE A 18 5.59 8.00 6.04
N LEU A 19 5.75 7.41 4.85
CA LEU A 19 4.93 7.77 3.68
C LEU A 19 3.45 7.50 3.93
N LEU A 20 3.12 6.36 4.56
CA LEU A 20 1.75 6.01 4.90
C LEU A 20 1.16 6.92 5.98
N ASP A 21 1.94 7.28 6.98
CA ASP A 21 1.53 8.19 8.04
C ASP A 21 1.27 9.61 7.48
N LEU A 22 2.14 10.06 6.57
CA LEU A 22 1.94 11.33 5.85
C LEU A 22 0.67 11.30 4.97
N ILE A 23 0.41 10.19 4.28
CA ILE A 23 -0.80 10.01 3.48
C ILE A 23 -2.03 9.99 4.38
N TYR A 24 -1.96 9.32 5.54
CA TYR A 24 -3.04 9.28 6.52
C TYR A 24 -3.34 10.67 7.09
N HIS A 25 -2.32 11.48 7.34
CA HIS A 25 -2.50 12.85 7.82
C HIS A 25 -2.98 13.83 6.75
N THR A 26 -2.67 13.59 5.47
CA THR A 26 -3.03 14.49 4.35
C THR A 26 -4.37 14.13 3.70
N LEU A 27 -4.72 12.85 3.64
CA LEU A 27 -6.05 12.42 3.25
C LEU A 27 -6.94 12.43 4.49
N PRO A 28 -8.04 13.18 4.52
CA PRO A 28 -9.06 12.97 5.53
C PRO A 28 -9.68 11.59 5.25
N VAL A 29 -9.12 10.55 5.88
CA VAL A 29 -9.67 9.19 5.94
C VAL A 29 -10.87 9.24 6.89
N ASP A 30 -11.86 10.03 6.49
CA ASP A 30 -13.13 10.15 7.17
C ASP A 30 -14.10 9.16 6.52
N VAL A 31 -14.89 8.48 7.35
CA VAL A 31 -15.83 7.43 6.92
C VAL A 31 -16.86 8.00 5.93
N THR A 32 -17.05 9.31 5.97
CA THR A 32 -17.91 10.11 5.10
C THR A 32 -17.39 10.20 3.66
N SER A 33 -16.08 10.10 3.43
CA SER A 33 -15.47 10.30 2.10
C SER A 33 -14.91 9.01 1.52
N ARG A 34 -15.81 8.22 0.94
CA ARG A 34 -15.56 6.91 0.32
C ARG A 34 -14.35 6.88 -0.63
N ARG A 35 -14.11 7.98 -1.36
CA ARG A 35 -13.00 8.10 -2.30
C ARG A 35 -11.63 8.10 -1.60
N HIS A 36 -11.51 8.80 -0.48
CA HIS A 36 -10.25 8.87 0.29
C HIS A 36 -9.93 7.51 0.93
N LEU A 37 -10.97 6.79 1.37
CA LEU A 37 -10.83 5.46 1.94
C LEU A 37 -10.36 4.42 0.90
N HIS A 38 -10.92 4.44 -0.31
CA HIS A 38 -10.46 3.57 -1.40
C HIS A 38 -9.06 3.93 -1.90
N LEU A 39 -8.71 5.23 -1.94
CA LEU A 39 -7.35 5.66 -2.27
C LEU A 39 -6.36 5.18 -1.22
N PHE A 40 -6.70 5.28 0.07
CA PHE A 40 -5.83 4.81 1.16
C PHE A 40 -5.62 3.29 1.10
N THR A 41 -6.68 2.51 0.92
CA THR A 41 -6.61 1.05 0.82
C THR A 41 -5.87 0.55 -0.41
N PHE A 42 -5.82 1.34 -1.50
CA PHE A 42 -4.94 1.10 -2.64
C PHE A 42 -3.48 1.47 -2.36
N LEU A 43 -3.25 2.68 -1.86
CA LEU A 43 -1.91 3.25 -1.66
C LEU A 43 -1.11 2.47 -0.63
N LEU A 44 -1.77 1.93 0.38
CA LEU A 44 -1.13 1.21 1.47
C LEU A 44 -0.29 0.00 1.00
N PRO A 45 -0.88 -1.03 0.38
CA PRO A 45 -0.11 -2.16 -0.14
C PRO A 45 0.79 -1.76 -1.32
N PHE A 46 0.37 -0.82 -2.16
CA PHE A 46 1.17 -0.36 -3.29
C PHE A 46 2.52 0.24 -2.85
N LEU A 47 2.52 1.13 -1.86
CA LEU A 47 3.73 1.79 -1.37
C LEU A 47 4.65 0.84 -0.62
N VAL A 48 4.10 -0.07 0.18
CA VAL A 48 4.90 -1.10 0.87
C VAL A 48 5.67 -1.94 -0.16
N PHE A 49 5.01 -2.39 -1.22
CA PHE A 49 5.67 -3.19 -2.26
C PHE A 49 6.67 -2.38 -3.08
N ILE A 50 6.36 -1.13 -3.44
CA ILE A 50 7.31 -0.26 -4.14
C ILE A 50 8.56 0.00 -3.33
N VAL A 51 8.42 0.30 -2.03
CA VAL A 51 9.57 0.58 -1.18
C VAL A 51 10.39 -0.69 -0.96
N TYR A 52 9.73 -1.84 -0.79
CA TYR A 52 10.39 -3.14 -0.71
C TYR A 52 11.23 -3.45 -1.96
N PHE A 53 10.63 -3.36 -3.15
CA PHE A 53 11.35 -3.62 -4.40
C PHE A 53 12.40 -2.55 -4.70
N GLY A 54 12.13 -1.27 -4.42
CA GLY A 54 13.10 -0.20 -4.54
C GLY A 54 14.34 -0.44 -3.68
N ASN A 55 14.15 -0.94 -2.46
CA ASN A 55 15.25 -1.30 -1.57
C ASN A 55 16.06 -2.50 -2.10
N LEU A 56 15.39 -3.52 -2.63
CA LEU A 56 16.05 -4.64 -3.31
C LEU A 56 16.87 -4.18 -4.53
N MET A 57 16.34 -3.24 -5.31
CA MET A 57 17.02 -2.67 -6.47
C MET A 57 18.31 -1.96 -6.10
N LEU A 58 18.30 -1.18 -5.01
CA LEU A 58 19.47 -0.44 -4.53
C LEU A 58 20.58 -1.35 -3.99
N GLN A 59 20.22 -2.51 -3.43
CA GLN A 59 21.17 -3.37 -2.72
C GLN A 59 21.71 -4.52 -3.56
N THR A 60 20.83 -5.20 -4.29
CA THR A 60 21.15 -6.46 -4.98
C THR A 60 21.06 -6.34 -6.50
N GLY A 61 20.38 -5.30 -6.99
CA GLY A 61 19.94 -5.21 -8.38
C GLY A 61 18.83 -6.21 -8.67
N ILE A 62 17.71 -5.77 -9.23
CA ILE A 62 16.61 -6.67 -9.59
C ILE A 62 16.93 -7.31 -10.95
N TRP A 63 17.11 -8.62 -10.98
CA TRP A 63 17.30 -9.39 -12.23
C TRP A 63 16.00 -9.55 -13.03
N TRP A 64 14.87 -9.29 -12.36
CA TRP A 64 13.52 -9.35 -12.88
C TRP A 64 13.18 -8.06 -13.62
N THR A 65 12.36 -8.18 -14.67
CA THR A 65 11.94 -7.04 -15.47
C THR A 65 11.07 -6.07 -14.66
N ILE A 66 11.10 -4.79 -15.05
CA ILE A 66 10.28 -3.74 -14.42
C ILE A 66 8.80 -4.09 -14.38
N HIS A 67 8.30 -4.76 -15.41
CA HIS A 67 6.91 -5.21 -15.51
C HIS A 67 6.51 -6.14 -14.37
N LEU A 68 7.43 -6.97 -13.84
CA LEU A 68 7.09 -7.95 -12.83
C LEU A 68 6.96 -7.33 -11.44
N TRP A 69 7.96 -6.58 -10.99
CA TRP A 69 7.93 -6.00 -9.65
C TRP A 69 7.00 -4.78 -9.58
N LEU A 70 6.95 -3.95 -10.63
CA LEU A 70 5.97 -2.85 -10.73
C LEU A 70 4.55 -3.41 -10.85
N GLY A 71 4.36 -4.43 -11.71
CA GLY A 71 3.08 -5.11 -11.88
C GLY A 71 2.58 -5.72 -10.57
N ALA A 72 3.43 -6.43 -9.83
CA ALA A 72 3.09 -6.98 -8.52
C ALA A 72 2.68 -5.89 -7.52
N SER A 73 3.40 -4.76 -7.50
CA SER A 73 3.07 -3.62 -6.62
C SER A 73 1.70 -3.03 -6.95
N VAL A 74 1.40 -2.84 -8.25
CA VAL A 74 0.10 -2.35 -8.72
C VAL A 74 -1.02 -3.35 -8.37
N MET A 75 -0.79 -4.64 -8.57
CA MET A 75 -1.74 -5.70 -8.22
C MET A 75 -2.02 -5.74 -6.71
N ALA A 76 -1.00 -5.56 -5.88
CA ALA A 76 -1.17 -5.44 -4.43
C ALA A 76 -2.08 -4.25 -4.08
N GLY A 77 -1.90 -3.12 -4.77
CA GLY A 77 -2.81 -1.97 -4.72
C GLY A 77 -4.27 -2.34 -5.03
N PHE A 78 -4.51 -3.02 -6.14
CA PHE A 78 -5.87 -3.44 -6.53
C PHE A 78 -6.49 -4.43 -5.54
N ILE A 79 -5.70 -5.34 -4.97
CA ILE A 79 -6.16 -6.26 -3.92
C ILE A 79 -6.60 -5.46 -2.69
N GLY A 80 -5.79 -4.50 -2.25
CA GLY A 80 -6.14 -3.61 -1.14
C GLY A 80 -7.41 -2.82 -1.38
N LEU A 81 -7.59 -2.30 -2.60
CA LEU A 81 -8.82 -1.62 -3.00
C LEU A 81 -10.03 -2.57 -2.97
N GLY A 82 -9.89 -3.81 -3.45
CA GLY A 82 -10.93 -4.84 -3.36
C GLY A 82 -11.31 -5.16 -1.91
N LEU A 83 -10.33 -5.31 -1.03
CA LEU A 83 -10.55 -5.47 0.41
C LEU A 83 -11.20 -4.23 1.03
N GLY A 84 -10.86 -3.04 0.57
CA GLY A 84 -11.51 -1.79 0.97
C GLY A 84 -13.01 -1.78 0.65
N TYR A 85 -13.40 -2.22 -0.55
CA TYR A 85 -14.82 -2.35 -0.90
C TYR A 85 -15.56 -3.39 -0.05
N LEU A 86 -14.89 -4.48 0.33
CA LEU A 86 -15.47 -5.53 1.17
C LEU A 86 -15.59 -5.11 2.64
N ALA A 87 -14.57 -4.42 3.17
CA ALA A 87 -14.51 -3.99 4.56
C ALA A 87 -15.40 -2.76 4.84
N PHE A 88 -15.57 -1.89 3.84
CA PHE A 88 -16.36 -0.66 3.94
C PHE A 88 -17.52 -0.69 2.92
N PRO A 89 -18.49 -1.61 3.08
CA PRO A 89 -19.67 -1.61 2.24
C PRO A 89 -20.38 -0.28 2.40
N ALA A 90 -20.85 0.32 1.30
CA ALA A 90 -21.79 1.43 1.42
C ALA A 90 -23.00 0.84 2.12
N VAL A 91 -23.36 1.40 3.28
CA VAL A 91 -24.74 1.35 3.71
C VAL A 91 -25.53 1.95 2.55
N ALA A 92 -26.16 1.07 1.75
CA ALA A 92 -27.17 1.48 0.80
C ALA A 92 -28.20 2.27 1.59
N ALA A 93 -28.63 3.41 1.03
CA ALA A 93 -29.66 4.25 1.62
C ALA A 93 -30.81 3.39 2.18
N PRO A 94 -31.34 3.70 3.38
CA PRO A 94 -32.44 2.92 3.95
C PRO A 94 -33.57 2.79 2.91
N PRO A 95 -34.12 1.59 2.70
CA PRO A 95 -35.22 1.40 1.79
C PRO A 95 -36.49 1.98 2.43
N PHE A 96 -36.90 3.14 1.93
CA PHE A 96 -38.19 3.80 2.13
C PHE A 96 -38.51 4.37 3.53
N ASP A 97 -38.50 5.70 3.63
CA ASP A 97 -39.63 6.55 4.06
C ASP A 97 -39.36 8.04 3.81
#